data_AF-A0A1G1P3F3-F1
#
_entry.id   AF-A0A1G1P3F3-F1
#
_cell.length_a   1.000
_cell.length_b   1.000
_cell.length_c   1.000
_cell.angle_alpha   90.00
_cell.angle_beta   90.00
_cell.angle_gamma   90.00
#
_symmetry.space_group_name_H-M   'P 1'
#
loop_
_entity.id
_entity.type
_entity.pdbx_description
1 polymer ?
#
loop_
_entity_poly.entity_id
_entity_poly.type
_entity_poly.pdbx_seq_one_letter_code
_entity_poly.pdbx_strand_id
1 'polypeptide(L)'
;MKKSIKRVLIDKINKSEWWHVSPRDPNAYSKRGKFLASTYQQAEFYGRPNDIPEKVRISNPVYGFSEIEILKKLFQNKGRFFLEDLENAENSYQKRIDLDAKMFKRAKSLAYDAIVLMTLTGRKDLEGNRKPRSIELNLLHA
;
A
#
# COMPACT_ATOMS: atom_id res chain seq x y z
N MET A 1 28.46 0.22 -6.42
CA MET A 1 27.22 0.77 -7.02
C MET A 1 26.14 0.90 -5.95
N LYS A 2 25.54 2.09 -5.77
CA LYS A 2 24.36 2.24 -4.89
C LYS A 2 23.19 1.44 -5.48
N LYS A 3 22.57 0.56 -4.69
CA LYS A 3 21.34 -0.13 -5.10
C LYS A 3 20.24 0.91 -5.30
N SER A 4 19.44 0.76 -6.36
CA SER A 4 18.22 1.57 -6.54
C SER A 4 17.30 1.40 -5.32
N ILE A 5 16.71 2.50 -4.85
CA ILE A 5 15.72 2.51 -3.75
C ILE A 5 14.60 1.49 -4.01
N LYS A 6 14.12 1.38 -5.26
CA LYS A 6 13.08 0.40 -5.63
C LYS A 6 13.55 -1.04 -5.36
N ARG A 7 14.80 -1.36 -5.68
CA ARG A 7 15.36 -2.70 -5.44
C ARG A 7 15.53 -2.98 -3.95
N VAL A 8 15.99 -1.99 -3.18
CA VAL A 8 16.07 -2.11 -1.71
C VAL A 8 14.68 -2.34 -1.14
N LEU A 9 13.68 -1.55 -1.55
CA LEU A 9 12.30 -1.69 -1.10
C LEU A 9 11.75 -3.09 -1.35
N ILE A 10 11.86 -3.60 -2.58
CA ILE A 10 11.38 -4.94 -2.94
C ILE A 10 12.07 -6.00 -2.07
N ASP A 11 13.39 -5.91 -1.89
CA ASP A 11 14.15 -6.84 -1.04
C ASP A 11 13.68 -6.81 0.42
N LYS A 12 13.43 -5.61 0.98
CA LYS A 12 12.91 -5.46 2.35
C LYS A 12 11.50 -6.01 2.49
N ILE A 13 10.63 -5.82 1.50
CA ILE A 13 9.26 -6.32 1.51
C ILE A 13 9.25 -7.85 1.47
N ASN A 14 9.97 -8.44 0.52
CA ASN A 14 9.98 -9.89 0.30
C ASN A 14 10.62 -10.69 1.45
N LYS A 15 11.47 -10.05 2.27
CA LYS A 15 12.08 -10.66 3.46
C LYS A 15 11.27 -10.44 4.74
N SER A 16 10.23 -9.61 4.68
CA SER A 16 9.45 -9.24 5.85
C SER A 16 8.32 -10.21 6.17
N GLU A 17 7.86 -10.11 7.40
CA GLU A 17 6.57 -10.60 7.85
C GLU A 17 5.53 -9.48 7.75
N TRP A 18 4.31 -9.87 7.39
CA TRP A 18 3.23 -8.95 7.10
C TRP A 18 1.98 -9.31 7.88
N TRP A 19 1.35 -8.32 8.49
CA TRP A 19 0.18 -8.51 9.34
C TRP A 19 -1.07 -8.09 8.60
N HIS A 20 -2.11 -8.89 8.73
CA HIS A 20 -3.37 -8.70 8.02
C HIS A 20 -4.55 -8.70 8.99
N VAL A 21 -5.51 -7.81 8.76
CA VAL A 21 -6.83 -7.88 9.40
C VAL A 21 -7.82 -8.38 8.36
N SER A 22 -8.43 -9.54 8.63
CA SER A 22 -9.41 -10.13 7.73
C SER A 22 -10.62 -9.17 7.54
N PRO A 23 -10.97 -8.79 6.31
CA PRO A 23 -12.07 -7.87 6.05
C PRO A 23 -13.42 -8.55 6.31
N ARG A 24 -14.44 -7.75 6.68
CA ARG A 24 -15.82 -8.24 6.81
C ARG A 24 -16.44 -8.63 5.46
N ASP A 25 -16.12 -7.89 4.40
CA ASP A 25 -16.59 -8.19 3.04
C ASP A 25 -15.73 -9.32 2.45
N PRO A 26 -16.32 -10.50 2.14
CA PRO A 26 -15.58 -11.62 1.54
C PRO A 26 -15.02 -11.30 0.16
N ASN A 27 -15.54 -10.27 -0.52
CA ASN A 27 -15.08 -9.83 -1.84
C ASN A 27 -14.10 -8.64 -1.77
N ALA A 28 -13.60 -8.27 -0.59
CA ALA A 28 -12.74 -7.10 -0.46
C ALA A 28 -11.46 -7.24 -1.32
N TYR A 29 -10.83 -8.41 -1.35
CA TYR A 29 -9.57 -8.61 -2.08
C TYR A 29 -9.75 -8.46 -3.60
N SER A 30 -10.84 -8.99 -4.16
CA SER A 30 -11.11 -8.87 -5.60
C SER A 30 -11.47 -7.43 -6.00
N LYS A 31 -12.07 -6.65 -5.09
CA LYS A 31 -12.47 -5.26 -5.34
C LYS A 31 -11.32 -4.26 -5.22
N ARG A 32 -10.45 -4.44 -4.21
CA ARG A 32 -9.48 -3.42 -3.79
C ARG A 32 -8.12 -3.97 -3.34
N GLY A 33 -7.89 -5.27 -3.51
CA GLY A 33 -6.65 -5.93 -3.11
C GLY A 33 -6.58 -6.24 -1.61
N LYS A 34 -5.45 -6.81 -1.19
CA LYS A 34 -5.22 -7.24 0.18
C LYS A 34 -4.23 -6.30 0.88
N PHE A 35 -4.72 -5.61 1.91
CA PHE A 35 -3.96 -4.67 2.70
C PHE A 35 -3.20 -5.37 3.83
N LEU A 36 -1.92 -5.04 3.95
CA LEU A 36 -0.99 -5.62 4.90
C LEU A 36 -0.19 -4.49 5.57
N ALA A 37 0.09 -4.66 6.85
CA ALA A 37 0.91 -3.73 7.62
C ALA A 37 2.27 -4.36 7.97
N SER A 38 3.29 -3.51 8.09
CA SER A 38 4.65 -3.96 8.41
C SER A 38 4.86 -4.43 9.85
N THR A 39 3.92 -4.14 10.76
CA THR A 39 3.94 -4.58 12.17
C THR A 39 2.53 -4.94 12.65
N TYR A 40 2.44 -5.78 13.69
CA TYR A 40 1.17 -6.16 14.32
C TYR A 40 0.41 -4.93 14.82
N GLN A 41 1.11 -4.05 15.57
CA GLN A 41 0.53 -2.83 16.14
C GLN A 41 -0.08 -1.89 15.10
N GLN A 42 0.48 -1.84 13.89
CA GLN A 42 -0.09 -1.06 12.81
C GLN A 42 -1.35 -1.69 12.23
N ALA A 43 -1.38 -3.02 12.13
CA ALA A 43 -2.57 -3.73 11.70
C ALA A 43 -3.73 -3.56 12.71
N GLU A 44 -3.43 -3.42 14.02
CA GLU A 44 -4.44 -3.23 15.07
C GLU A 44 -5.33 -2.00 14.86
N PHE A 45 -4.83 -0.96 14.18
CA PHE A 45 -5.63 0.21 13.81
C PHE A 45 -6.88 -0.16 12.98
N TYR A 46 -6.81 -1.23 12.19
CA TYR A 46 -7.89 -1.68 11.30
C TYR A 46 -8.78 -2.76 11.91
N GLY A 47 -8.44 -3.27 13.11
CA GLY A 47 -9.11 -4.38 13.79
C GLY A 47 -8.13 -5.42 14.32
N ARG A 48 -8.61 -6.56 14.82
CA ARG A 48 -7.73 -7.64 15.33
C ARG A 48 -6.94 -8.27 14.19
N PRO A 49 -5.60 -8.17 14.16
CA PRO A 49 -4.79 -8.85 13.16
C PRO A 49 -4.85 -10.37 13.32
N ASN A 50 -4.62 -11.10 12.23
CA ASN A 50 -4.44 -12.54 12.27
C ASN A 50 -3.23 -12.90 13.15
N ASP A 51 -3.30 -14.01 13.88
CA ASP A 51 -2.25 -14.41 14.84
C ASP A 51 -0.93 -14.81 14.14
N ILE A 52 -1.00 -15.22 12.87
CA ILE A 52 0.14 -15.65 12.08
C ILE A 52 0.43 -14.60 11.00
N PRO A 53 1.66 -14.07 10.91
CA PRO A 53 2.02 -13.15 9.84
C PRO A 53 2.22 -13.88 8.51
N GLU A 54 2.03 -13.15 7.42
CA GLU A 54 2.17 -13.65 6.06
C GLU A 54 3.55 -13.35 5.47
N LYS A 55 4.02 -14.27 4.63
CA LYS A 55 5.15 -14.04 3.73
C LYS A 55 4.62 -13.73 2.34
N VAL A 56 5.16 -12.67 1.73
CA VAL A 56 4.69 -12.17 0.44
C VAL A 56 5.85 -12.01 -0.52
N ARG A 57 5.54 -12.00 -1.81
CA ARG A 57 6.53 -11.76 -2.87
C ARG A 57 5.99 -10.77 -3.88
N ILE A 58 6.72 -9.68 -4.06
CA ILE A 58 6.45 -8.67 -5.07
C ILE A 58 7.70 -8.46 -5.94
N SER A 59 7.49 -7.88 -7.11
CA SER A 59 8.50 -7.65 -8.13
C SER A 59 8.37 -6.29 -8.80
N ASN A 60 7.16 -5.77 -8.94
CA ASN A 60 6.89 -4.51 -9.61
C ASN A 60 5.83 -3.67 -8.85
N PRO A 61 6.18 -3.11 -7.68
CA PRO A 61 5.27 -2.21 -6.99
C PRO A 61 5.25 -0.83 -7.63
N VAL A 62 4.09 -0.18 -7.58
CA VAL A 62 4.02 1.28 -7.50
C VAL A 62 4.20 1.66 -6.04
N TYR A 63 5.04 2.66 -5.76
CA TYR A 63 5.29 3.11 -4.39
C TYR A 63 5.37 4.62 -4.28
N GLY A 64 5.19 5.16 -3.09
CA GLY A 64 5.36 6.57 -2.80
C GLY A 64 5.61 6.84 -1.32
N PHE A 65 6.11 8.03 -1.02
CA PHE A 65 6.31 8.50 0.35
C PHE A 65 5.14 9.35 0.89
N SER A 66 4.08 9.40 0.09
CA SER A 66 2.79 10.01 0.36
C SER A 66 1.75 9.41 -0.59
N GLU A 67 0.47 9.44 -0.22
CA GLU A 67 -0.60 8.93 -1.07
C GLU A 67 -0.70 9.71 -2.39
N ILE A 68 -0.51 11.03 -2.36
CA ILE A 68 -0.52 11.88 -3.55
C ILE A 68 0.57 11.49 -4.57
N GLU A 69 1.74 11.04 -4.14
CA GLU A 69 2.78 10.56 -5.07
C GLU A 69 2.32 9.31 -5.82
N ILE A 70 1.64 8.38 -5.14
CA ILE A 70 1.10 7.16 -5.74
C ILE A 70 -0.03 7.54 -6.70
N LEU A 71 -0.95 8.40 -6.27
CA LEU A 71 -2.06 8.86 -7.10
C LEU A 71 -1.58 9.60 -8.35
N LYS A 72 -0.54 10.43 -8.27
CA LYS A 72 0.07 11.05 -9.44
C LYS A 72 0.69 10.03 -10.39
N LYS A 73 1.32 8.97 -9.89
CA LYS A 73 1.84 7.88 -10.74
C LYS A 73 0.72 7.10 -11.44
N LEU A 74 -0.42 6.91 -10.78
CA LEU A 74 -1.55 6.14 -11.32
C LEU A 74 -2.46 6.96 -12.24
N PHE A 75 -2.70 8.23 -11.91
CA PHE A 75 -3.76 9.07 -12.50
C PHE A 75 -3.27 10.46 -12.94
N GLN A 76 -1.98 10.75 -12.86
CA GLN A 76 -1.39 12.04 -13.25
C GLN A 76 -2.08 13.20 -12.51
N ASN A 77 -2.51 14.23 -13.24
CA ASN A 77 -3.13 15.44 -12.68
C ASN A 77 -4.46 15.15 -11.96
N LYS A 78 -5.15 14.05 -12.29
CA LYS A 78 -6.40 13.65 -11.61
C LYS A 78 -6.17 13.11 -10.20
N GLY A 79 -4.93 12.79 -9.82
CA GLY A 79 -4.62 12.25 -8.50
C GLY A 79 -4.99 13.20 -7.35
N ARG A 80 -4.82 14.52 -7.54
CA ARG A 80 -5.15 15.53 -6.53
C ARG A 80 -6.65 15.64 -6.28
N PHE A 81 -7.44 15.59 -7.35
CA PHE A 81 -8.90 15.62 -7.28
C PHE A 81 -9.46 14.50 -6.39
N PHE A 82 -8.88 13.30 -6.42
CA PHE A 82 -9.36 12.19 -5.59
C PHE A 82 -9.11 12.39 -4.09
N LEU A 83 -8.06 13.11 -3.69
CA LEU A 83 -7.83 13.46 -2.29
C LEU A 83 -8.80 14.55 -1.83
N GLU A 84 -8.98 15.58 -2.66
CA GLU A 84 -9.91 16.67 -2.37
C GLU A 84 -11.37 16.15 -2.28
N ASP A 85 -11.78 15.23 -3.15
CA ASP A 85 -13.10 14.57 -3.08
C ASP A 85 -13.26 13.73 -1.79
N LEU A 86 -12.18 13.16 -1.26
CA LEU A 86 -12.22 12.37 -0.03
C LEU A 86 -12.28 13.26 1.23
N GLU A 87 -11.53 14.36 1.24
CA GLU A 87 -11.51 15.33 2.34
C GLU A 87 -12.86 16.05 2.51
N ASN A 88 -13.57 16.29 1.40
CA ASN A 88 -14.86 16.99 1.41
C ASN A 88 -16.08 16.05 1.50
N ALA A 89 -15.87 14.74 1.65
CA ALA A 89 -16.96 13.78 1.62
C ALA A 89 -17.69 13.67 2.96
N GLU A 90 -19.02 13.73 2.93
CA GLU A 90 -19.87 13.41 4.08
C GLU A 90 -19.66 11.95 4.55
N ASN A 91 -19.45 11.02 3.61
CA ASN A 91 -19.13 9.61 3.90
C ASN A 91 -17.69 9.28 3.47
N SER A 92 -16.73 9.68 4.31
CA SER A 92 -15.30 9.46 4.07
C SER A 92 -14.91 7.99 3.97
N TYR A 93 -15.58 7.09 4.70
CA TYR A 93 -15.29 5.65 4.67
C TYR A 93 -15.63 5.02 3.32
N GLN A 94 -16.84 5.27 2.79
CA GLN A 94 -17.23 4.72 1.49
C GLN A 94 -16.35 5.29 0.37
N LYS A 95 -16.05 6.60 0.41
CA LYS A 95 -15.14 7.23 -0.56
C LYS A 95 -13.72 6.66 -0.50
N ARG A 96 -13.22 6.31 0.69
CA ARG A 96 -11.94 5.60 0.82
C ARG A 96 -11.97 4.25 0.13
N ILE A 97 -13.02 3.45 0.36
CA ILE A 97 -13.18 2.15 -0.32
C ILE A 97 -13.22 2.32 -1.85
N ASP A 98 -13.94 3.32 -2.34
CA ASP A 98 -14.04 3.59 -3.77
C ASP A 98 -12.69 4.03 -4.36
N LEU A 99 -11.92 4.85 -3.62
CA LEU A 99 -10.58 5.24 -4.02
C LEU A 99 -9.62 4.06 -4.05
N ASP A 100 -9.64 3.21 -3.02
CA ASP A 100 -8.85 1.98 -2.98
C ASP A 100 -9.16 1.08 -4.19
N ALA A 101 -10.44 0.91 -4.53
CA ALA A 101 -10.86 0.15 -5.70
C ALA A 101 -10.39 0.77 -7.02
N LYS A 102 -10.44 2.10 -7.15
CA LYS A 102 -9.91 2.82 -8.31
C LYS A 102 -8.39 2.60 -8.43
N MET A 103 -7.67 2.77 -7.33
CA MET A 103 -6.21 2.58 -7.27
C MET A 103 -5.83 1.15 -7.64
N PHE A 104 -6.51 0.14 -7.08
CA PHE A 104 -6.32 -1.27 -7.39
C PHE A 104 -6.48 -1.55 -8.89
N LYS A 105 -7.62 -1.15 -9.47
CA LYS A 105 -7.91 -1.36 -10.90
C LYS A 105 -6.87 -0.69 -11.79
N ARG A 106 -6.51 0.56 -11.48
CA ARG A 106 -5.54 1.31 -12.27
C ARG A 106 -4.15 0.72 -12.15
N ALA A 107 -3.71 0.37 -10.95
CA ALA A 107 -2.40 -0.24 -10.74
C ALA A 107 -2.27 -1.58 -11.48
N LYS A 108 -3.29 -2.44 -11.42
CA LYS A 108 -3.34 -3.68 -12.21
C LYS A 108 -3.28 -3.44 -13.71
N SER A 109 -4.03 -2.44 -14.22
CA SER A 109 -4.00 -2.10 -15.66
C SER A 109 -2.62 -1.65 -16.16
N LEU A 110 -1.76 -1.20 -15.25
CA LEU A 110 -0.39 -0.77 -15.52
C LEU A 110 0.64 -1.86 -15.18
N ALA A 111 0.20 -3.11 -14.98
CA ALA A 111 1.03 -4.26 -14.65
C ALA A 111 1.85 -4.12 -13.36
N TYR A 112 1.39 -3.31 -12.41
CA TYR A 112 1.92 -3.36 -11.05
C TYR A 112 1.36 -4.58 -10.30
N ASP A 113 2.14 -5.14 -9.39
CA ASP A 113 1.73 -6.28 -8.55
C ASP A 113 1.40 -5.89 -7.10
N ALA A 114 1.76 -4.68 -6.70
CA ALA A 114 1.49 -4.10 -5.39
C ALA A 114 1.44 -2.57 -5.42
N ILE A 115 0.74 -1.99 -4.45
CA ILE A 115 0.82 -0.57 -4.09
C ILE A 115 1.50 -0.48 -2.71
N VAL A 116 2.50 0.38 -2.58
CA VAL A 116 3.28 0.53 -1.35
C VAL A 116 3.31 1.98 -0.89
N LEU A 117 2.72 2.25 0.26
CA LEU A 117 2.78 3.55 0.90
C LEU A 117 3.72 3.49 2.10
N MET A 118 4.54 4.52 2.25
CA MET A 118 5.41 4.72 3.40
C MET A 118 5.55 6.21 3.70
N THR A 119 6.09 6.54 4.87
CA THR A 119 6.34 7.93 5.25
C THR A 119 7.62 8.48 4.63
N LEU A 120 7.80 9.80 4.63
CA LEU A 120 9.06 10.46 4.22
C LEU A 120 10.28 9.95 5.00
N THR A 121 10.14 9.58 6.28
CA THR A 121 11.21 8.97 7.06
C THR A 121 11.65 7.62 6.49
N GLY A 122 10.73 6.86 5.89
CA GLY A 122 11.03 5.63 5.18
C GLY A 122 11.98 5.81 3.99
N ARG A 123 12.03 7.00 3.38
CA ARG A 123 13.02 7.32 2.34
C ARG A 123 14.45 7.21 2.86
N LYS A 124 14.71 7.85 4.01
CA LYS A 124 16.02 7.84 4.66
C LYS A 124 16.41 6.43 5.06
N ASP A 125 15.44 5.63 5.52
CA ASP A 125 15.68 4.23 5.86
C ASP A 125 16.11 3.42 4.63
N LEU A 126 15.42 3.54 3.51
CA LEU A 126 15.77 2.83 2.28
C LEU A 126 17.12 3.29 1.70
N GLU A 127 17.42 4.58 1.75
CA GLU A 127 18.72 5.13 1.35
C GLU A 127 19.87 4.57 2.22
N GLY A 128 19.61 4.34 3.50
CA GLY A 128 20.49 3.64 4.43
C GLY A 128 20.41 2.11 4.38
N ASN A 129 19.72 1.52 3.40
CA ASN A 129 19.50 0.07 3.26
C ASN A 129 18.81 -0.60 4.49
N ARG A 130 17.97 0.16 5.20
CA ARG A 130 17.12 -0.28 6.31
C ARG A 130 15.67 -0.46 5.84
N LYS A 131 14.90 -1.26 6.59
CA LYS A 131 13.45 -1.39 6.37
C LYS A 131 12.75 -0.19 7.04
N PRO A 132 11.90 0.56 6.32
CA PRO A 132 11.01 1.52 6.96
C PRO A 132 10.14 0.86 8.03
N ARG A 133 9.95 1.54 9.16
CA ARG A 133 9.11 1.01 10.25
C ARG A 133 7.61 0.98 9.91
N SER A 134 7.18 1.90 9.06
CA SER A 134 5.79 2.04 8.62
C SER A 134 5.70 1.84 7.12
N ILE A 135 5.19 0.69 6.72
CA ILE A 135 4.87 0.35 5.34
C ILE A 135 3.45 -0.21 5.31
N GLU A 136 2.62 0.39 4.49
CA GLU A 136 1.34 -0.16 4.07
C GLU A 136 1.54 -0.81 2.69
N LEU A 137 1.13 -2.07 2.58
CA LEU A 137 1.28 -2.88 1.38
C LEU A 137 -0.11 -3.34 0.93
N ASN A 138 -0.51 -3.00 -0.29
CA ASN A 138 -1.70 -3.54 -0.92
C ASN A 138 -1.31 -4.48 -2.07
N LEU A 139 -1.56 -5.78 -1.89
CA LEU A 139 -1.30 -6.79 -2.92
C LEU A 139 -2.44 -6.85 -3.94
N LEU A 140 -2.07 -6.91 -5.22
CA LEU A 140 -3.02 -6.84 -6.34
C LEU A 140 -3.40 -8.21 -6.92
N HIS A 141 -2.82 -9.28 -6.37
CA HIS A 141 -2.94 -10.67 -6.83
C HIS A 141 -3.43 -11.62 -5.72
N ALA A 142 -4.06 -11.08 -4.68
CA ALA A 142 -4.59 -11.82 -3.55
C ALA A 142 -5.96 -12.44 -3.82
#